data_AF-A0A7M4DGJ8-F1
#
_entry.id   AF-A0A7M4DGJ8-F1
#
_cell.length_a   1.000
_cell.length_b   1.000
_cell.length_c   1.000
_cell.angle_alpha   90.00
_cell.angle_beta   90.00
_cell.angle_gamma   90.00
#
_symmetry.space_group_name_H-M   'P 1'
#
loop_
_entity.id
_entity.type
_entity.pdbx_description
1 polymer ?
#
loop_
_entity_poly.entity_id
_entity_poly.type
_entity_poly.pdbx_seq_one_letter_code
_entity_poly.pdbx_strand_id
1 'polypeptide(L)'
;MAATSGVEALVGHVRSGDLTSAVRVAAELDLTEFREAMLGEAFDHQSLSCYGLYVGLLQRGESAELHVAASEVLSLALNIYPGAYPVAFVHAQRALALEPDDVSIKEHLLSFHNNPERLLPPAEAARVAGEVLAVDPSNAAGLEVLRRLDLA
;
A
#
# COMPACT_ATOMS: atom_id res chain seq x y z
N MET A 1 -4.93 3.30 28.12
CA MET A 1 -4.82 4.76 27.84
C MET A 1 -3.37 5.17 27.53
N ALA A 2 -2.56 4.33 26.87
CA ALA A 2 -1.16 4.65 26.51
C ALA A 2 -0.94 4.81 24.99
N ALA A 3 -1.82 4.22 24.15
CA ALA A 3 -1.70 4.26 22.69
C ALA A 3 -1.88 5.67 22.10
N THR A 4 -2.77 6.49 22.69
CA THR A 4 -3.12 7.83 22.17
C THR A 4 -1.92 8.79 22.14
N SER A 5 -0.95 8.68 23.06
CA SER A 5 0.22 9.57 23.07
C SER A 5 1.25 9.27 21.98
N GLY A 6 1.37 8.01 21.54
CA GLY A 6 2.35 7.61 20.53
C GLY A 6 1.95 8.07 19.12
N VAL A 7 0.69 7.83 18.75
CA VAL A 7 0.12 8.28 17.47
C VAL A 7 0.11 9.80 17.38
N GLU A 8 -0.29 10.52 18.43
CA GLU A 8 -0.26 11.98 18.45
C GLU A 8 1.16 12.53 18.24
N ALA A 9 2.16 11.94 18.91
CA ALA A 9 3.56 12.32 18.74
C ALA A 9 4.04 12.05 17.30
N LEU A 10 3.73 10.87 16.75
CA LEU A 10 4.06 10.51 15.38
C LEU A 10 3.50 11.53 14.38
N VAL A 11 2.20 11.83 14.48
CA VAL A 11 1.53 12.80 13.60
C VAL A 11 2.15 14.19 13.74
N GLY A 12 2.47 14.62 14.97
CA GLY A 12 3.20 15.87 15.19
C GLY A 12 4.55 15.93 14.47
N HIS A 13 5.34 14.87 14.54
CA HIS A 13 6.62 14.77 13.82
C HIS A 13 6.44 14.74 12.29
N VAL A 14 5.46 14.01 11.78
CA VAL A 14 5.13 13.97 10.35
C VAL A 14 4.74 15.36 9.83
N ARG A 15 3.87 16.08 10.55
CA ARG A 15 3.41 17.43 10.17
C ARG A 15 4.53 18.48 10.19
N SER A 16 5.47 18.34 11.12
CA SER A 16 6.63 19.24 11.23
C SER A 16 7.77 18.89 10.27
N GLY A 17 7.69 17.74 9.58
CA GLY A 17 8.75 17.25 8.68
C GLY A 17 9.92 16.61 9.41
N ASP A 18 9.84 16.39 10.73
CA ASP A 18 10.86 15.66 11.50
C ASP A 18 10.71 14.15 11.29
N LEU A 19 11.03 13.70 10.07
CA LEU A 19 10.91 12.29 9.70
C LEU A 19 11.88 11.39 10.48
N THR A 20 12.96 11.96 11.03
CA THR A 20 13.92 11.19 11.85
C THR A 20 13.27 10.77 13.17
N SER A 21 12.62 11.70 13.86
CA SER A 21 11.85 11.37 15.07
C SER A 21 10.61 10.55 14.75
N ALA A 22 9.92 10.86 13.64
CA ALA A 22 8.75 10.08 13.21
C ALA A 22 9.09 8.60 13.00
N VAL A 23 10.20 8.28 12.33
CA VAL A 23 10.67 6.89 12.17
C VAL A 23 10.93 6.20 13.50
N ARG A 24 11.53 6.90 14.46
CA ARG A 24 11.78 6.35 15.79
C ARG A 24 10.49 6.03 16.53
N VAL A 25 9.50 6.93 16.47
CA VAL A 25 8.20 6.70 17.11
C VAL A 25 7.44 5.58 16.41
N ALA A 26 7.46 5.54 15.08
CA ALA A 26 6.80 4.50 14.29
C ALA A 26 7.32 3.09 14.62
N ALA A 27 8.61 2.95 14.95
CA ALA A 27 9.20 1.65 15.33
C ALA A 27 8.67 1.10 16.68
N GLU A 28 8.03 1.93 17.50
CA GLU A 28 7.48 1.54 18.80
C GLU A 28 5.96 1.30 18.74
N LEU A 29 5.31 1.65 17.62
CA LEU A 29 3.88 1.41 17.40
C LEU A 29 3.67 0.04 16.77
N ASP A 30 2.49 -0.55 17.00
CA ASP A 30 2.08 -1.65 16.15
C ASP A 30 1.80 -1.15 14.72
N LEU A 31 1.98 -2.06 13.76
CA LEU A 31 1.94 -1.72 12.35
C LEU A 31 0.52 -1.32 11.90
N THR A 32 -0.52 -1.86 12.52
CA THR A 32 -1.91 -1.49 12.22
C THR A 32 -2.18 -0.06 12.67
N GLU A 33 -1.88 0.27 13.93
CA GLU A 33 -2.02 1.62 14.49
C GLU A 33 -1.22 2.64 13.66
N PHE A 34 0.02 2.29 13.30
CA PHE A 34 0.85 3.11 12.44
C PHE A 34 0.21 3.36 11.06
N ARG A 35 -0.23 2.30 10.38
CA ARG A 35 -0.84 2.40 9.04
C ARG A 35 -2.12 3.21 9.06
N GLU A 36 -3.01 2.96 10.03
CA GLU A 36 -4.26 3.71 10.17
C GLU A 36 -4.00 5.19 10.42
N ALA A 37 -3.05 5.53 11.30
CA ALA A 37 -2.69 6.91 11.57
C ALA A 37 -2.13 7.63 10.33
N MET A 38 -1.23 6.98 9.58
CA MET A 38 -0.64 7.56 8.38
C MET A 38 -1.63 7.70 7.24
N LEU A 39 -2.52 6.72 7.06
CA LEU A 39 -3.56 6.78 6.05
C LEU A 39 -4.58 7.88 6.38
N GLY A 40 -5.01 7.99 7.66
CA GLY A 40 -5.89 9.06 8.12
C GLY A 40 -5.27 10.46 7.92
N GLU A 41 -4.01 10.65 8.34
CA GLU A 41 -3.29 11.91 8.13
C GLU A 41 -3.16 12.26 6.64
N ALA A 42 -2.89 11.26 5.79
CA ALA A 42 -2.81 11.46 4.34
C ALA A 42 -4.17 11.83 3.73
N PHE A 43 -5.28 11.27 4.23
CA PHE A 43 -6.62 11.63 3.77
C PHE A 43 -7.04 13.03 4.20
N ASP A 44 -6.89 13.34 5.49
CA ASP A 44 -7.39 14.59 6.08
C ASP A 44 -6.58 15.81 5.63
N HIS A 45 -5.29 15.62 5.38
CA HIS A 45 -4.35 16.72 5.15
C HIS A 45 -3.56 16.62 3.85
N GLN A 46 -3.74 15.55 3.06
CA GLN A 46 -3.03 15.34 1.79
C GLN A 46 -1.50 15.47 1.93
N SER A 47 -0.98 15.05 3.09
CA SER A 47 0.40 15.25 3.48
C SER A 47 1.34 14.24 2.79
N LEU A 48 2.18 14.72 1.87
CA LEU A 48 3.24 13.91 1.26
C LEU A 48 4.28 13.43 2.29
N SER A 49 4.37 14.07 3.46
CA SER A 49 5.25 13.62 4.56
C SER A 49 4.89 12.21 5.05
N CYS A 50 3.62 11.81 4.95
CA CYS A 50 3.19 10.44 5.25
C CYS A 50 3.91 9.43 4.34
N TYR A 51 3.93 9.68 3.03
CA TYR A 51 4.70 8.87 2.09
C TYR A 51 6.21 8.94 2.36
N GLY A 52 6.74 10.14 2.64
CA GLY A 52 8.15 10.33 2.99
C GLY A 52 8.61 9.49 4.19
N LEU A 53 7.73 9.29 5.17
CA LEU A 53 8.00 8.41 6.31
C LEU A 53 8.14 6.94 5.88
N TYR A 54 7.24 6.41 5.05
CA TYR A 54 7.36 5.05 4.52
C TYR A 54 8.68 4.84 3.77
N VAL A 55 9.09 5.80 2.94
CA VAL A 55 10.39 5.76 2.26
C VAL A 55 11.54 5.69 3.27
N GLY A 56 11.48 6.49 4.34
CA GLY A 56 12.48 6.48 5.41
C GLY A 56 12.55 5.16 6.20
N LEU A 57 11.42 4.48 6.38
CA LEU A 57 11.34 3.15 7.00
C LEU A 57 11.92 2.07 6.08
N LEU A 58 11.53 2.06 4.81
CA LEU A 58 12.02 1.12 3.79
C LEU A 58 13.55 1.18 3.65
N GLN A 59 14.15 2.37 3.75
CA GLN A 59 15.60 2.55 3.73
C GLN A 59 16.32 1.94 4.95
N ARG A 60 15.62 1.71 6.07
CA ARG A 60 16.18 1.12 7.29
C ARG A 60 15.93 -0.38 7.39
N GLY A 61 14.85 -0.84 6.78
CA GLY A 61 14.48 -2.25 6.70
C GLY A 61 13.36 -2.39 5.68
N GLU A 62 13.67 -2.97 4.54
CA GLU A 62 12.68 -3.23 3.50
C GLU A 62 11.80 -4.42 3.90
N SER A 63 10.49 -4.30 3.74
CA SER A 63 9.54 -5.41 3.91
C SER A 63 8.37 -5.29 2.92
N ALA A 64 7.76 -6.43 2.58
CA ALA A 64 6.60 -6.44 1.69
C ALA A 64 5.45 -5.61 2.26
N GLU A 65 5.20 -5.72 3.57
CA GLU A 65 4.14 -5.00 4.28
C GLU A 65 4.32 -3.47 4.24
N LEU A 66 5.56 -2.96 4.39
CA LEU A 66 5.84 -1.53 4.23
C LEU A 66 5.62 -1.06 2.79
N HIS A 67 5.95 -1.89 1.80
CA HIS A 67 5.65 -1.60 0.40
C HIS A 67 4.14 -1.56 0.12
N VAL A 68 3.36 -2.52 0.64
CA VAL A 68 1.90 -2.50 0.53
C VAL A 68 1.33 -1.23 1.17
N ALA A 69 1.76 -0.89 2.38
CA ALA A 69 1.30 0.31 3.08
C ALA A 69 1.64 1.61 2.31
N ALA A 70 2.86 1.72 1.79
CA ALA A 70 3.26 2.86 0.96
C ALA A 70 2.41 2.96 -0.32
N SER A 71 2.14 1.81 -0.95
CA SER A 71 1.29 1.74 -2.12
C SER A 71 -0.14 2.20 -1.81
N GLU A 72 -0.72 1.78 -0.69
CA GLU A 72 -2.09 2.16 -0.30
C GLU A 72 -2.20 3.65 0.00
N VAL A 73 -1.27 4.23 0.77
CA VAL A 73 -1.30 5.67 1.05
C VAL A 73 -1.24 6.48 -0.25
N LEU A 74 -0.46 6.03 -1.23
CA LEU A 74 -0.40 6.66 -2.55
C LEU A 74 -1.67 6.47 -3.40
N SER A 75 -2.22 5.25 -3.46
CA SER A 75 -3.35 4.94 -4.35
C SER A 75 -4.72 5.31 -3.76
N LEU A 76 -4.83 5.40 -2.43
CA LEU A 76 -6.09 5.69 -1.73
C LEU A 76 -6.20 7.15 -1.31
N ALA A 77 -5.18 7.69 -0.64
CA ALA A 77 -5.25 9.02 -0.03
C ALA A 77 -4.56 10.11 -0.87
N LEU A 78 -3.38 9.80 -1.42
CA LEU A 78 -2.55 10.76 -2.16
C LEU A 78 -2.72 10.65 -3.68
N ASN A 79 -3.76 9.95 -4.17
CA ASN A 79 -4.00 9.75 -5.60
C ASN A 79 -4.31 11.03 -6.39
N ILE A 80 -4.59 12.13 -5.68
CA ILE A 80 -4.74 13.47 -6.26
C ILE A 80 -3.42 14.03 -6.84
N TYR A 81 -2.28 13.49 -6.42
CA TYR A 81 -0.97 13.94 -6.89
C TYR A 81 -0.58 13.22 -8.19
N PRO A 82 -0.19 13.96 -9.26
CA PRO A 82 0.31 13.36 -10.48
C PRO A 82 1.47 12.40 -10.20
N GLY A 83 1.37 11.17 -10.70
CA GLY A 83 2.39 10.14 -10.50
C GLY A 83 2.23 9.27 -9.24
N ALA A 84 1.26 9.55 -8.37
CA ALA A 84 1.02 8.74 -7.17
C ALA A 84 0.68 7.27 -7.52
N TYR A 85 -0.25 7.03 -8.46
CA TYR A 85 -0.61 5.68 -8.88
C TYR A 85 0.54 4.88 -9.51
N PRO A 86 1.34 5.44 -10.45
CA PRO A 86 2.52 4.75 -10.96
C PRO A 86 3.53 4.37 -9.87
N VAL A 87 3.78 5.25 -8.90
CA VAL A 87 4.68 4.95 -7.77
C VAL A 87 4.06 3.89 -6.86
N ALA A 88 2.75 3.96 -6.60
CA ALA A 88 2.02 2.93 -5.85
C ALA A 88 2.16 1.55 -6.50
N PHE A 89 2.01 1.48 -7.82
CA PHE A 89 2.16 0.24 -8.58
C PHE A 89 3.57 -0.35 -8.45
N VAL A 90 4.61 0.49 -8.52
CA VAL A 90 6.00 0.05 -8.28
C VAL A 90 6.17 -0.55 -6.89
N HIS A 91 5.57 0.06 -5.85
CA HIS A 91 5.59 -0.51 -4.51
C HIS A 91 4.84 -1.85 -4.45
N ALA A 92 3.67 -1.98 -5.06
CA ALA A 92 2.92 -3.24 -5.10
C ALA A 92 3.71 -4.37 -5.81
N GLN A 93 4.38 -4.06 -6.92
CA GLN A 93 5.27 -5.01 -7.60
C GLN A 93 6.44 -5.42 -6.71
N ARG A 94 7.03 -4.49 -5.96
CA ARG A 94 8.14 -4.79 -5.06
C ARG A 94 7.69 -5.64 -3.88
N ALA A 95 6.51 -5.39 -3.31
CA ALA A 95 5.93 -6.23 -2.28
C ALA A 95 5.77 -7.69 -2.77
N LEU A 96 5.22 -7.88 -3.98
CA LEU A 96 5.06 -9.22 -4.56
C LEU A 96 6.40 -9.89 -4.84
N ALA A 97 7.43 -9.14 -5.24
CA ALA A 97 8.76 -9.70 -5.45
C ALA A 97 9.43 -10.19 -4.15
N LEU A 98 9.09 -9.59 -3.00
CA LEU A 98 9.57 -10.00 -1.68
C LEU A 98 8.80 -11.23 -1.17
N GLU A 99 7.48 -11.27 -1.40
CA GLU A 99 6.58 -12.33 -0.93
C GLU A 99 5.68 -12.82 -2.08
N PRO A 100 6.20 -13.65 -3.01
CA PRO A 100 5.53 -14.01 -4.26
C PRO A 100 4.33 -14.92 -4.09
N ASP A 101 4.18 -15.55 -2.93
CA ASP A 101 3.09 -16.50 -2.64
C ASP A 101 1.97 -15.87 -1.80
N ASP A 102 2.14 -14.61 -1.35
CA ASP A 102 1.13 -13.94 -0.55
C ASP A 102 -0.08 -13.53 -1.42
N VAL A 103 -1.23 -14.10 -1.08
CA VAL A 103 -2.49 -13.89 -1.82
C VAL A 103 -2.98 -12.46 -1.67
N SER A 104 -2.85 -11.85 -0.48
CA SER A 104 -3.31 -10.48 -0.23
C SER A 104 -2.52 -9.45 -1.05
N ILE A 105 -1.22 -9.68 -1.23
CA ILE A 105 -0.38 -8.83 -2.10
C ILE A 105 -0.80 -8.97 -3.56
N LYS A 106 -1.12 -10.19 -4.01
CA LYS A 106 -1.63 -10.43 -5.37
C LYS A 106 -2.98 -9.73 -5.58
N GLU A 107 -3.90 -9.83 -4.64
CA GLU A 107 -5.18 -9.11 -4.68
C GLU A 107 -4.96 -7.59 -4.80
N HIS A 108 -4.06 -7.04 -3.99
CA HIS A 108 -3.69 -5.63 -4.06
C HIS A 108 -3.13 -5.26 -5.43
N LEU A 109 -2.26 -6.09 -6.00
CA LEU A 109 -1.72 -5.88 -7.35
C LEU A 109 -2.82 -5.90 -8.42
N LEU A 110 -3.79 -6.81 -8.33
CA LEU A 110 -4.91 -6.88 -9.28
C LEU A 110 -5.77 -5.61 -9.31
N SER A 111 -5.82 -4.84 -8.21
CA SER A 111 -6.51 -3.55 -8.19
C SER A 111 -5.97 -2.55 -9.24
N PHE A 112 -4.69 -2.67 -9.63
CA PHE A 112 -4.06 -1.83 -10.65
C PHE A 112 -4.45 -2.19 -12.09
N HIS A 113 -5.10 -3.34 -12.32
CA HIS A 113 -5.79 -3.61 -13.58
C HIS A 113 -7.15 -2.91 -13.63
N ASN A 114 -7.78 -2.77 -12.45
CA ASN A 114 -9.16 -2.33 -12.33
C ASN A 114 -9.33 -0.81 -12.28
N ASN A 115 -8.25 -0.08 -12.00
CA ASN A 115 -8.24 1.39 -11.94
C ASN A 115 -8.23 2.05 -13.35
N PRO A 116 -8.51 3.36 -13.45
CA PRO A 116 -8.54 4.06 -14.74
C PRO A 116 -7.21 4.06 -15.51
N GLU A 117 -6.09 4.03 -14.79
CA GLU A 117 -4.74 4.06 -15.37
C GLU A 117 -4.31 2.71 -15.97
N ARG A 118 -4.93 1.60 -15.52
CA ARG A 118 -4.71 0.22 -16.01
C ARG A 118 -3.23 -0.14 -16.09
N LEU A 119 -2.50 0.15 -15.01
CA LEU A 119 -1.05 -0.06 -14.92
C LEU A 119 -0.67 -1.54 -14.97
N LEU A 120 -1.56 -2.44 -14.55
CA LEU A 120 -1.36 -3.89 -14.70
C LEU A 120 -1.93 -4.38 -16.06
N PRO A 121 -1.07 -4.86 -16.98
CA PRO A 121 -1.51 -5.32 -18.30
C PRO A 121 -2.47 -6.53 -18.21
N PRO A 122 -3.44 -6.67 -19.14
CA PRO A 122 -4.40 -7.77 -19.14
C PRO A 122 -3.81 -9.17 -19.00
N ALA A 123 -2.72 -9.48 -19.72
CA ALA A 123 -2.10 -10.80 -19.69
C ALA A 123 -1.50 -11.12 -18.31
N GLU A 124 -0.88 -10.12 -17.68
CA GLU A 124 -0.31 -10.27 -16.34
C GLU A 124 -1.41 -10.33 -15.27
N ALA A 125 -2.47 -9.52 -15.42
CA ALA A 125 -3.64 -9.56 -14.55
C ALA A 125 -4.32 -10.95 -14.59
N ALA A 126 -4.50 -11.53 -15.78
CA ALA A 126 -5.06 -12.87 -15.93
C ALA A 126 -4.18 -13.95 -15.26
N ARG A 127 -2.85 -13.85 -15.42
CA ARG A 127 -1.90 -14.77 -14.76
C ARG A 127 -2.04 -14.69 -13.24
N VAL A 128 -1.95 -13.49 -12.66
CA VAL A 128 -2.03 -13.28 -11.21
C VAL A 128 -3.41 -13.69 -10.67
N ALA A 129 -4.49 -13.39 -11.40
CA ALA A 129 -5.84 -13.83 -11.03
C ALA A 129 -5.96 -15.36 -11.00
N GLY A 130 -5.36 -16.06 -11.97
CA GLY A 130 -5.32 -17.51 -11.98
C GLY A 130 -4.59 -18.10 -10.77
N GLU A 131 -3.48 -17.49 -10.34
CA GLU A 131 -2.75 -17.91 -9.14
C GLU A 131 -3.57 -17.72 -7.87
N VAL A 132 -4.23 -16.57 -7.73
CA VAL A 132 -5.12 -16.30 -6.59
C VAL A 132 -6.27 -17.30 -6.55
N LEU A 133 -6.93 -17.55 -7.69
CA LEU A 133 -8.06 -18.47 -7.80
C LEU A 133 -7.68 -19.95 -7.62
N ALA A 134 -6.41 -20.30 -7.88
CA ALA A 134 -5.90 -21.64 -7.58
C ALA A 134 -5.81 -21.89 -6.07
N VAL A 135 -5.59 -20.84 -5.26
CA VAL A 135 -5.56 -20.91 -3.79
C VAL A 135 -6.96 -20.74 -3.20
N ASP A 136 -7.71 -19.75 -3.67
CA ASP A 136 -9.09 -19.47 -3.26
C ASP A 136 -9.98 -19.28 -4.51
N PRO A 137 -10.70 -20.32 -4.95
CA PRO A 137 -11.60 -20.23 -6.11
C PRO A 137 -12.75 -19.23 -5.96
N SER A 138 -13.04 -18.78 -4.74
CA SER A 138 -14.09 -17.79 -4.46
C SER A 138 -13.57 -16.36 -4.36
N ASN A 139 -12.27 -16.16 -4.63
CA ASN A 139 -11.62 -14.88 -4.45
C ASN A 139 -12.21 -13.78 -5.34
N ALA A 140 -12.74 -12.72 -4.71
CA ALA A 140 -13.44 -11.66 -5.41
C ALA A 140 -12.54 -10.88 -6.39
N ALA A 141 -11.28 -10.61 -6.01
CA ALA A 141 -10.37 -9.84 -6.86
C ALA A 141 -9.99 -10.62 -8.13
N GLY A 142 -9.69 -11.92 -7.97
CA GLY A 142 -9.41 -12.81 -9.10
C GLY A 142 -10.59 -12.94 -10.06
N LEU A 143 -11.80 -13.21 -9.53
CA LEU A 143 -13.02 -13.33 -10.33
C LEU A 143 -13.36 -12.04 -11.08
N GLU A 144 -13.20 -10.88 -10.44
CA GLU A 144 -13.47 -9.57 -11.07
C GLU A 144 -12.55 -9.32 -12.27
N VAL A 145 -11.28 -9.72 -12.19
CA VAL A 145 -10.33 -9.60 -13.30
C VAL A 145 -10.75 -10.49 -14.46
N LEU A 146 -11.07 -11.76 -14.22
CA LEU A 146 -11.54 -12.66 -15.29
C LEU A 146 -12.81 -12.13 -15.94
N ARG A 147 -13.76 -11.62 -15.15
CA ARG A 147 -14.99 -11.01 -15.66
C ARG A 147 -14.73 -9.80 -16.55
N ARG A 148 -13.76 -8.94 -16.21
CA ARG A 148 -13.39 -7.77 -17.02
C ARG A 148 -12.65 -8.12 -18.31
N LEU A 149 -12.05 -9.30 -18.37
CA LEU A 149 -11.32 -9.81 -19.52
C LEU A 149 -12.17 -10.74 -20.39
N ASP A 150 -13.45 -10.93 -20.06
CA ASP A 150 -14.34 -11.90 -20.70
C ASP A 150 -13.78 -13.35 -20.66
N LEU A 151 -13.15 -13.71 -19.53
CA LEU A 151 -12.55 -15.03 -19.25
C LEU A 151 -13.29 -15.82 -18.14
N ALA A 152 -14.40 -15.27 -17.63
CA ALA A 152 -15.21 -15.86 -16.56
C ALA A 152 -16.33 -16.77 -17.11
#